data_AF-A0A6H1RBN1-F1
#
_entry.id   AF-A0A6H1RBN1-F1
#
_cell.length_a   1.000
_cell.length_b   1.000
_cell.length_c   1.000
_cell.angle_alpha   90.00
_cell.angle_beta   90.00
_cell.angle_gamma   90.00
#
_symmetry.space_group_name_H-M   'P 1'
#
loop_
_entity.id
_entity.type
_entity.pdbx_description
1 polymer ?
#
loop_
_entity_poly.entity_id
_entity_poly.type
_entity_poly.pdbx_seq_one_letter_code
_entity_poly.pdbx_strand_id
1 'polypeptide(L)'
;MEHLERKVRQQGQCVSSPNQNAWFPAPARGAESLEYQRRQAANACAGCPVRTGCLTVALEYEIDEGASWGIWGGVCARDRRQAIHGATQRPHCRPDATYLAHRLLAALSHGPCTELDPLTELGIWSLRREVHSNGCIA
;
A
#
# COMPACT_ATOMS: atom_id res chain seq x y z
N MET A 1 16.42 -11.17 -1.24
CA MET A 1 16.08 -9.88 -0.61
C MET A 1 17.19 -8.84 -0.73
N GLU A 2 18.43 -9.16 -0.38
CA GLU A 2 19.57 -8.21 -0.36
C GLU A 2 19.74 -7.36 -1.64
N HIS A 3 19.58 -7.94 -2.83
CA HIS A 3 19.68 -7.18 -4.08
C HIS A 3 18.60 -6.10 -4.23
N LEU A 4 17.37 -6.40 -3.81
CA LEU A 4 16.24 -5.47 -3.88
C LEU A 4 16.42 -4.33 -2.87
N GLU A 5 16.85 -4.65 -1.64
CA GLU A 5 17.17 -3.66 -0.62
C GLU A 5 18.26 -2.70 -1.07
N ARG A 6 19.35 -3.24 -1.65
CA ARG A 6 20.43 -2.42 -2.22
C ARG A 6 19.91 -1.49 -3.31
N LYS A 7 19.07 -1.98 -4.22
CA LYS A 7 18.47 -1.16 -5.27
C LYS A 7 17.59 -0.04 -4.68
N VAL A 8 16.77 -0.35 -3.69
CA VAL A 8 15.92 0.63 -2.99
C VAL A 8 16.76 1.72 -2.33
N ARG A 9 17.84 1.35 -1.64
CA ARG A 9 18.76 2.30 -0.98
C ARG A 9 19.57 3.15 -1.95
N GLN A 10 19.76 2.71 -3.19
CA GLN A 10 20.53 3.44 -4.21
C GLN A 10 19.67 4.31 -5.11
N GLN A 11 18.44 3.87 -5.42
CA GLN A 11 17.59 4.46 -6.46
C GLN A 11 16.28 5.04 -5.92
N GLY A 12 16.05 4.95 -4.60
CA GLY A 12 14.90 5.57 -3.96
C GLY A 12 14.95 7.09 -4.06
N GLN A 13 13.84 7.71 -4.46
CA GLN A 13 13.72 9.17 -4.52
C GLN A 13 13.94 9.86 -3.16
N CYS A 14 13.70 9.13 -2.06
CA CYS A 14 14.00 9.55 -0.71
C CYS A 14 15.50 9.80 -0.45
N VAL A 15 16.39 9.09 -1.14
CA VAL A 15 17.84 9.14 -0.94
C VAL A 15 18.39 10.52 -1.30
N SER A 16 17.85 11.13 -2.35
CA SER A 16 18.25 12.46 -2.83
C SER A 16 17.33 13.57 -2.32
N SER A 17 16.40 13.26 -1.41
CA SER A 17 15.43 14.24 -0.94
C SER A 17 16.09 15.24 0.03
N PRO A 18 15.92 16.57 -0.18
CA PRO A 18 16.50 17.57 0.71
C PRO A 18 15.81 17.61 2.09
N ASN A 19 14.61 17.05 2.20
CA ASN A 19 13.85 17.01 3.44
C ASN A 19 13.49 15.56 3.80
N GLN A 20 14.32 14.94 4.64
CA GLN A 20 14.08 13.57 5.10
C GLN A 20 12.85 13.45 6.01
N ASN A 21 12.50 14.50 6.76
CA ASN A 21 11.35 14.48 7.67
C ASN A 21 10.02 14.29 6.91
N ALA A 22 9.95 14.68 5.64
CA ALA A 22 8.78 14.46 4.79
C ALA A 22 8.46 12.96 4.60
N TRP A 23 9.43 12.06 4.78
CA TRP A 23 9.28 10.62 4.65
C TRP A 23 8.83 9.94 5.94
N PHE A 24 8.84 10.67 7.06
CA PHE A 24 8.51 10.18 8.40
C PHE A 24 7.42 11.06 9.05
N PRO A 25 6.21 11.12 8.47
CA PRO A 25 5.12 11.89 9.07
C PRO A 25 4.73 11.30 10.44
N ALA A 26 4.29 12.16 11.35
CA ALA A 26 3.68 11.74 12.61
C ALA A 26 2.47 10.82 12.36
N PRO A 27 2.10 9.89 13.24
CA PRO A 27 0.95 9.00 13.01
C PRO A 27 -0.36 9.76 12.76
N ALA A 28 -1.11 9.38 11.71
CA ALA A 28 -2.41 9.96 11.42
C ALA A 28 -3.41 9.73 12.57
N ARG A 29 -4.13 10.79 12.94
CA ARG A 29 -5.24 10.73 13.91
C ARG A 29 -6.55 11.04 13.20
N GLY A 30 -7.48 10.08 13.18
CA GLY A 30 -8.74 10.21 12.45
C GLY A 30 -8.63 9.89 10.95
N ALA A 31 -9.77 9.94 10.25
CA ALA A 31 -9.88 9.57 8.84
C ALA A 31 -9.27 10.62 7.90
N GLU A 32 -9.50 11.91 8.17
CA GLU A 32 -9.00 13.01 7.34
C GLU A 32 -7.46 13.07 7.34
N SER A 33 -6.84 12.97 8.51
CA SER A 33 -5.38 12.93 8.64
C SER A 33 -4.76 11.72 7.93
N LEU A 34 -5.45 10.57 7.94
CA LEU A 34 -5.00 9.39 7.20
C LEU A 34 -5.06 9.61 5.69
N GLU A 35 -6.14 10.19 5.20
CA GLU A 35 -6.30 10.48 3.77
C GLU A 35 -5.24 11.49 3.29
N TYR A 36 -4.99 12.53 4.08
CA TYR A 36 -3.87 13.45 3.82
C TYR A 36 -2.53 12.69 3.74
N GLN A 37 -2.26 11.78 4.67
CA GLN A 37 -1.03 10.99 4.63
C GLN A 37 -0.92 10.06 3.43
N ARG A 38 -2.02 9.45 3.00
CA ARG A 38 -2.04 8.62 1.78
C ARG A 38 -1.67 9.45 0.55
N ARG A 39 -2.25 10.64 0.42
CA ARG A 39 -1.92 11.59 -0.66
C ARG A 39 -0.47 12.03 -0.60
N GLN A 40 0.03 12.39 0.58
CA GLN A 40 1.44 12.77 0.76
C GLN A 40 2.39 11.62 0.39
N ALA A 41 2.08 10.41 0.83
CA ALA A 41 2.87 9.23 0.51
C ALA A 41 2.89 8.93 -0.99
N ALA A 42 1.72 8.93 -1.63
CA ALA A 42 1.61 8.72 -3.08
C ALA A 42 2.41 9.77 -3.86
N ASN A 43 2.31 11.04 -3.48
CA ASN A 43 3.03 12.14 -4.13
C ASN A 43 4.54 12.05 -3.91
N ALA A 44 4.99 11.73 -2.69
CA ALA A 44 6.42 11.60 -2.38
C ALA A 44 7.12 10.51 -3.22
N CYS A 45 6.39 9.46 -3.59
CA CYS A 45 6.91 8.34 -4.38
C CYS A 45 6.49 8.36 -5.86
N ALA A 46 5.84 9.43 -6.32
CA ALA A 46 5.37 9.54 -7.69
C ALA A 46 6.57 9.51 -8.66
N GLY A 47 6.58 8.53 -9.58
CA GLY A 47 7.68 8.33 -10.53
C GLY A 47 8.93 7.64 -9.96
N CYS A 48 8.93 7.24 -8.68
CA CYS A 48 10.07 6.55 -8.08
C CYS A 48 10.28 5.17 -8.73
N PRO A 49 11.47 4.85 -9.28
CA PRO A 49 11.71 3.65 -10.08
C PRO A 49 11.66 2.35 -9.26
N VAL A 50 11.73 2.46 -7.94
CA VAL A 50 11.74 1.33 -7.00
C VAL A 50 10.44 1.23 -6.20
N ARG A 51 9.37 1.92 -6.59
CA ARG A 51 8.13 2.03 -5.78
C ARG A 51 7.61 0.68 -5.26
N THR A 52 7.38 -0.28 -6.15
CA THR A 52 6.89 -1.62 -5.76
C THR A 52 7.93 -2.41 -4.96
N GLY A 53 9.19 -2.34 -5.37
CA GLY A 53 10.29 -3.02 -4.67
C GLY A 53 10.49 -2.51 -3.24
N CYS A 54 10.40 -1.19 -3.05
CA CYS A 54 10.47 -0.52 -1.76
C CYS A 54 9.33 -0.96 -0.84
N LEU A 55 8.10 -1.04 -1.36
CA LEU A 55 6.97 -1.54 -0.57
C LEU A 55 7.12 -3.02 -0.22
N THR A 56 7.62 -3.83 -1.15
CA THR A 56 7.89 -5.27 -0.91
C THR A 56 8.88 -5.45 0.24
N VAL A 57 9.99 -4.72 0.21
CA VAL A 57 11.00 -4.71 1.29
C VAL A 57 10.38 -4.32 2.63
N ALA A 58 9.55 -3.27 2.66
CA ALA A 58 8.90 -2.82 3.88
C ALA A 58 7.94 -3.88 4.48
N LEU A 59 7.18 -4.56 3.61
CA LEU A 59 6.24 -5.59 4.03
C LEU A 59 6.97 -6.84 4.53
N GLU A 60 8.07 -7.25 3.90
CA GLU A 60 8.91 -8.35 4.39
C GLU A 60 9.43 -8.05 5.80
N TYR A 61 9.99 -6.85 6.04
CA TYR A 61 10.42 -6.44 7.37
C TYR A 61 9.25 -6.40 8.38
N GLU A 62 8.08 -5.90 7.99
CA GLU A 62 6.93 -5.86 8.91
C GLU A 62 6.36 -7.25 9.22
N ILE A 63 6.41 -8.19 8.27
CA ILE A 63 5.98 -9.57 8.45
C ILE A 63 6.94 -10.31 9.39
N ASP A 64 8.25 -10.12 9.22
CA ASP A 64 9.26 -10.88 9.97
C ASP A 64 9.66 -10.21 11.31
N GLU A 65 9.79 -8.88 11.36
CA GLU A 65 10.25 -8.11 12.54
C GLU A 65 9.12 -7.35 13.26
N GLY A 66 7.94 -7.23 12.65
CA GLY A 66 6.73 -6.71 13.29
C GLY A 66 6.44 -5.23 13.08
N ALA A 67 7.40 -4.39 12.66
CA ALA A 67 7.13 -2.98 12.36
C ALA A 67 8.17 -2.29 11.47
N SER A 68 7.70 -1.47 10.54
CA SER A 68 8.50 -0.44 9.86
C SER A 68 7.80 0.93 9.96
N TRP A 69 8.59 2.01 9.93
CA TRP A 69 8.12 3.38 10.14
C TRP A 69 8.20 4.21 8.86
N GLY A 70 7.34 5.23 8.73
CA GLY A 70 7.37 6.17 7.61
C GLY A 70 6.71 5.68 6.32
N ILE A 71 6.99 6.39 5.23
CA ILE A 71 6.46 6.16 3.88
C ILE A 71 7.37 5.18 3.14
N TRP A 72 6.78 4.12 2.59
CA TRP A 72 7.48 3.12 1.78
C TRP A 72 6.69 2.84 0.51
N GLY A 73 7.32 2.96 -0.66
CA GLY A 73 6.66 2.74 -1.95
C GLY A 73 5.39 3.57 -2.18
N GLY A 74 5.25 4.70 -1.48
CA GLY A 74 4.08 5.55 -1.53
C GLY A 74 2.90 5.07 -0.68
N VAL A 75 3.17 4.23 0.33
CA VAL A 75 2.17 3.71 1.28
C VAL A 75 2.59 4.09 2.70
N CYS A 76 1.62 4.49 3.53
CA CYS A 76 1.86 4.84 4.93
C CYS A 76 1.91 3.58 5.83
N ALA A 77 2.53 3.70 7.01
CA ALA A 77 2.69 2.58 7.94
C ALA A 77 1.36 1.97 8.41
N ARG A 78 0.31 2.78 8.53
CA ARG A 78 -1.02 2.29 8.93
C ARG A 78 -1.62 1.34 7.89
N ASP A 79 -1.54 1.70 6.61
CA ASP A 79 -2.10 0.89 5.52
C ASP A 79 -1.34 -0.44 5.36
N ARG A 80 -0.01 -0.43 5.53
CA ARG A 80 0.80 -1.66 5.52
C ARG A 80 0.41 -2.62 6.65
N ARG A 81 0.33 -2.12 7.88
CA ARG A 81 -0.12 -2.89 9.04
C ARG A 81 -1.52 -3.45 8.85
N GLN A 82 -2.44 -2.66 8.31
CA GLN A 82 -3.80 -3.11 8.03
C GLN A 82 -3.83 -4.22 6.97
N ALA A 83 -3.00 -4.15 5.93
CA ALA A 83 -2.89 -5.20 4.93
C ALA A 83 -2.31 -6.50 5.51
N ILE A 84 -1.25 -6.41 6.32
CA ILE A 84 -0.64 -7.56 6.99
C ILE A 84 -1.65 -8.20 7.95
N HIS A 85 -2.33 -7.40 8.77
CA HIS A 85 -3.38 -7.88 9.67
C HIS A 85 -4.51 -8.59 8.90
N GLY A 86 -4.92 -8.05 7.74
CA GLY A 86 -5.90 -8.71 6.87
C GLY A 86 -5.41 -10.02 6.26
N ALA A 87 -4.13 -10.11 5.92
CA ALA A 87 -3.53 -11.30 5.31
C ALA A 87 -3.19 -12.41 6.33
N THR A 88 -2.93 -12.04 7.59
CA THR A 88 -2.55 -12.94 8.69
C THR A 88 -3.76 -13.56 9.41
N GLN A 89 -4.99 -13.33 8.94
CA GLN A 89 -6.20 -13.97 9.49
C GLN A 89 -6.16 -15.50 9.42
N ARG A 90 -5.28 -16.08 8.58
CA ARG A 90 -5.04 -17.53 8.53
C ARG A 90 -3.83 -17.87 9.40
N PRO A 91 -4.02 -18.59 10.54
CA PRO A 91 -2.89 -19.03 11.34
C PRO A 91 -1.95 -19.92 10.51
N HIS A 92 -0.64 -19.76 10.72
CA HIS A 92 0.45 -20.50 10.05
C HIS A 92 0.70 -20.21 8.55
N CYS A 93 -0.01 -19.25 7.94
CA CYS A 93 0.33 -18.78 6.59
C CYS A 93 1.14 -17.49 6.66
N ARG A 94 2.38 -17.53 6.19
CA ARG A 94 3.18 -16.32 5.95
C ARG A 94 2.64 -15.63 4.68
N PRO A 95 2.22 -14.36 4.74
CA PRO A 95 1.76 -13.64 3.56
C PRO A 95 2.88 -13.45 2.54
N ASP A 96 2.54 -13.46 1.25
CA ASP A 96 3.46 -13.03 0.18
C ASP A 96 3.53 -11.50 0.14
N ALA A 97 4.69 -10.95 0.50
CA ALA A 97 4.92 -9.51 0.55
C ALA A 97 4.85 -8.84 -0.83
N THR A 98 5.29 -9.51 -1.89
CA THR A 98 5.25 -9.00 -3.26
C THR A 98 3.80 -8.85 -3.71
N TYR A 99 3.00 -9.90 -3.50
CA TYR A 99 1.57 -9.87 -3.78
C TYR A 99 0.85 -8.76 -3.00
N LEU A 100 1.12 -8.64 -1.70
CA LEU A 100 0.55 -7.58 -0.86
C LEU A 100 0.96 -6.19 -1.34
N ALA A 101 2.21 -6.00 -1.78
CA ALA A 101 2.68 -4.73 -2.32
C ALA A 101 1.87 -4.32 -3.57
N HIS A 102 1.71 -5.24 -4.54
CA HIS A 102 0.92 -4.98 -5.74
C HIS A 102 -0.54 -4.64 -5.40
N ARG A 103 -1.16 -5.42 -4.49
CA ARG A 103 -2.54 -5.18 -4.06
C ARG A 103 -2.73 -3.82 -3.38
N LEU A 104 -1.83 -3.45 -2.47
CA LEU A 104 -1.88 -2.17 -1.77
C LEU A 104 -1.75 -0.99 -2.74
N LEU A 105 -0.79 -1.07 -3.67
CA LEU A 105 -0.60 -0.02 -4.67
C LEU A 105 -1.82 0.13 -5.57
N ALA A 106 -2.44 -0.97 -6.00
CA ALA A 106 -3.67 -0.93 -6.77
C ALA A 106 -4.82 -0.31 -5.95
N ALA A 107 -5.05 -0.79 -4.73
CA ALA A 107 -6.16 -0.32 -3.89
C ALA A 107 -6.10 1.18 -3.59
N LEU A 108 -4.91 1.72 -3.32
CA LEU A 108 -4.73 3.15 -3.02
C LEU A 108 -4.75 4.04 -4.26
N SER A 109 -4.43 3.49 -5.44
CA SER A 109 -4.52 4.21 -6.71
C SER A 109 -5.96 4.41 -7.20
N HIS A 110 -6.91 3.58 -6.76
CA HIS A 110 -8.31 3.68 -7.19
C HIS A 110 -9.18 4.63 -6.35
N GLY A 111 -8.62 5.28 -5.32
CA GLY A 111 -9.39 6.09 -4.38
C GLY A 111 -10.47 5.27 -3.64
N PRO A 112 -11.14 5.81 -2.61
CA PRO A 112 -12.48 5.33 -2.33
C PRO A 112 -13.28 5.53 -3.62
N CYS A 113 -14.00 4.50 -4.09
CA CYS A 113 -15.09 4.72 -5.01
C CYS A 113 -16.07 5.67 -4.31
N THR A 114 -15.88 6.99 -4.45
CA THR A 114 -16.96 7.93 -4.26
C THR A 114 -17.86 7.73 -5.47
N GLU A 115 -18.83 6.83 -5.31
CA GLU A 115 -20.06 6.86 -6.09
C GLU A 115 -20.58 8.29 -6.09
N LEU A 116 -20.30 9.03 -7.15
CA LEU A 116 -21.36 9.78 -7.80
C LEU A 116 -21.82 8.89 -8.95
N ASP A 117 -22.53 7.81 -8.61
CA ASP A 117 -23.31 7.07 -9.58
C ASP A 117 -24.57 7.92 -9.87
N PRO A 118 -24.76 8.46 -11.08
CA PRO A 118 -25.98 9.18 -11.42
C PRO A 118 -27.20 8.26 -11.53
N LEU A 119 -27.05 6.94 -11.34
CA LEU A 119 -28.09 5.95 -11.62
C LEU A 119 -28.92 5.51 -10.40
N THR A 120 -28.72 6.10 -9.22
CA THR A 120 -29.56 5.81 -8.05
C THR A 120 -30.99 6.37 -8.18
N GLU A 121 -31.27 7.22 -9.17
CA GLU A 121 -32.62 7.78 -9.41
C GLU A 121 -33.56 6.86 -10.22
N LEU A 122 -33.09 5.73 -10.76
CA LEU A 122 -33.93 4.88 -11.63
C LEU A 122 -34.24 3.47 -11.09
N GLY A 123 -33.85 3.14 -9.86
CA GLY A 123 -34.38 1.94 -9.20
C GLY A 123 -34.11 0.61 -9.93
N ILE A 124 -32.96 0.47 -10.60
CA ILE A 124 -32.57 -0.79 -11.27
C ILE A 124 -31.44 -1.44 -10.48
N TRP A 125 -31.79 -2.38 -9.59
CA TRP A 125 -30.82 -3.32 -9.01
C TRP A 125 -30.39 -4.29 -10.12
N SER A 126 -29.19 -4.14 -10.67
CA SER A 126 -28.64 -5.10 -11.63
C SER A 126 -27.22 -5.53 -11.26
N LEU A 127 -27.16 -6.77 -10.77
CA LEU A 127 -26.04 -7.71 -10.90
C LEU A 127 -24.67 -7.23 -10.41
N ARG A 128 -24.48 -7.42 -9.10
CA ARG A 128 -23.19 -7.71 -8.44
C ARG A 128 -22.35 -8.63 -9.35
N ARG A 129 -21.31 -8.08 -9.96
CA ARG A 129 -20.32 -8.89 -10.69
C ARG A 129 -19.41 -9.56 -9.66
N GLU A 130 -19.62 -10.86 -9.46
CA GLU A 130 -18.66 -11.76 -8.82
C GLU A 130 -17.26 -11.56 -9.43
N VAL A 131 -16.33 -11.02 -8.65
CA VAL A 131 -14.90 -11.24 -8.88
C VAL A 131 -14.55 -12.59 -8.25
N HIS A 132 -14.71 -13.64 -9.03
CA HIS A 132 -14.18 -14.96 -8.71
C HIS A 132 -12.67 -14.86 -8.50
N SER A 133 -12.23 -15.02 -7.26
CA SER A 133 -10.85 -15.33 -6.92
C SER A 133 -10.56 -16.78 -7.32
N ASN A 134 -10.20 -17.02 -8.57
CA ASN A 134 -9.59 -18.27 -9.00
C ASN A 134 -8.27 -17.95 -9.71
N GLY A 135 -7.23 -17.85 -8.90
CA GLY A 135 -5.84 -17.74 -9.33
C GLY A 135 -4.97 -18.73 -8.57
N CYS A 136 -5.39 -20.00 -8.53
CA CYS A 136 -4.48 -21.11 -8.26
C CYS A 136 -3.93 -21.56 -9.61
N ILE A 137 -2.63 -21.33 -9.84
CA ILE A 137 -1.88 -22.07 -10.86
C ILE A 137 -1.09 -23.14 -10.10
N ALA A 138 -1.15 -24.34 -10.64
CA ALA A 138 -0.73 -25.64 -10.11
C ALA A 138 0.71 -25.70 -9.58
#